data_AF-A0AA38LMU1-F1
#
_entry.id   AF-A0AA38LMU1-F1
#
_cell.length_a   1.000
_cell.length_b   1.000
_cell.length_c   1.000
_cell.angle_alpha   90.00
_cell.angle_beta   90.00
_cell.angle_gamma   90.00
#
_symmetry.space_group_name_H-M   'P 1'
#
loop_
_entity.id
_entity.type
_entity.pdbx_description
1 polymer ?
#
loop_
_entity_poly.entity_id
_entity_poly.type
_entity_poly.pdbx_seq_one_letter_code
_entity_poly.pdbx_strand_id
1 'polypeptide(L)'
;MRLREHTLQLHSRPYSTSLIISVFTVLPLARGTKRQWATSSAFDSRSLHPRDNTHSSPSHHLHVVEPSDKSVEIMRKFSEKYASRSGTYFCVDKGVTSVVIKGLAEHKDTLGAPLCPCRHYDDKVAEAQQGFWNCPCVPMRE
;
A
#
# COMPACT_ATOMS: atom_id res chain seq x y z
N MET A 1 1.04 2.04 -56.18
CA MET A 1 -0.02 3.04 -56.42
C MET A 1 -0.38 3.72 -55.11
N ARG A 2 -0.14 5.05 -55.02
CA ARG A 2 -0.59 6.03 -54.01
C ARG A 2 -0.27 5.68 -52.54
N LEU A 3 0.87 6.08 -51.96
CA LEU A 3 1.28 7.45 -51.62
C LEU A 3 0.10 8.32 -51.14
N ARG A 4 -0.03 8.44 -49.81
CA ARG A 4 -0.73 9.54 -49.13
C ARG A 4 0.33 10.59 -48.79
N GLU A 5 0.41 11.59 -49.65
CA GLU A 5 1.04 12.86 -49.34
C GLU A 5 -0.05 13.95 -49.35
N HIS A 6 0.29 15.03 -48.66
CA HIS A 6 -0.28 16.37 -48.67
C HIS A 6 -1.21 16.77 -47.50
N THR A 7 -1.04 17.91 -46.80
CA THR A 7 0.02 18.94 -46.69
C THR A 7 -0.56 20.11 -45.86
N LEU A 8 0.24 20.67 -44.94
CA LEU A 8 0.17 22.03 -44.33
C LEU A 8 -1.00 22.35 -43.37
N GLN A 9 -0.88 23.15 -42.30
CA GLN A 9 -0.13 24.41 -42.03
C GLN A 9 0.24 24.45 -40.52
N LEU A 10 1.49 24.67 -40.09
CA LEU A 10 2.25 25.94 -39.99
C LEU A 10 1.64 27.03 -39.07
N HIS A 11 2.24 27.13 -37.89
CA HIS A 11 2.72 28.33 -37.18
C HIS A 11 2.14 29.71 -37.56
N SER A 12 1.49 30.36 -36.60
CA SER A 12 1.43 31.83 -36.39
C SER A 12 0.52 32.11 -35.17
N ARG A 13 0.77 33.00 -34.21
CA ARG A 13 1.80 34.03 -33.98
C ARG A 13 1.75 34.46 -32.49
N PRO A 14 2.78 35.18 -32.01
CA PRO A 14 2.95 35.65 -30.64
C PRO A 14 2.33 37.04 -30.42
N TYR A 15 1.75 37.27 -29.24
CA TYR A 15 1.37 38.57 -28.67
C TYR A 15 1.35 38.36 -27.15
N SER A 16 1.80 39.23 -26.25
CA SER A 16 2.46 40.52 -26.31
C SER A 16 3.03 40.70 -24.90
N THR A 17 4.31 41.04 -24.79
CA THR A 17 4.91 41.55 -23.55
C THR A 17 4.31 42.92 -23.20
N SER A 18 4.39 43.26 -21.89
CA SER A 18 4.38 44.61 -21.30
C SER A 18 3.07 45.17 -20.73
N LEU A 19 3.00 45.19 -19.39
CA LEU A 19 2.68 46.29 -18.44
C LEU A 19 1.91 45.73 -17.22
N ILE A 20 2.57 45.54 -16.06
CA ILE A 20 2.60 46.47 -14.92
C ILE A 20 1.19 46.86 -14.46
N ILE A 21 0.70 46.32 -13.32
CA ILE A 21 0.01 47.06 -12.23
C ILE A 21 0.14 46.27 -10.89
N SER A 22 0.81 46.92 -9.91
CA SER A 22 0.67 46.91 -8.44
C SER A 22 0.45 45.58 -7.69
N VAL A 23 1.36 45.10 -6.82
CA VAL A 23 1.75 45.65 -5.51
C VAL A 23 0.60 46.36 -4.78
N PHE A 24 -0.28 45.61 -4.11
CA PHE A 24 -1.02 46.13 -2.97
C PHE A 24 -1.12 45.07 -1.86
N THR A 25 -0.41 45.39 -0.78
CA THR A 25 -0.80 45.26 0.63
C THR A 25 -0.89 43.88 1.30
N VAL A 26 0.09 43.73 2.19
CA VAL A 26 0.22 42.82 3.31
C VAL A 26 -0.70 43.23 4.48
N LEU A 27 -1.10 42.24 5.31
CA LEU A 27 -1.52 42.27 6.74
C LEU A 27 -2.96 42.70 7.12
N PRO A 28 -3.50 42.37 8.32
CA PRO A 28 -3.16 41.32 9.33
C PRO A 28 -4.35 40.50 9.93
N LEU A 29 -3.99 39.33 10.50
CA LEU A 29 -4.36 38.69 11.79
C LEU A 29 -5.62 39.13 12.62
N ALA A 30 -6.52 38.18 12.95
CA ALA A 30 -7.17 37.98 14.28
C ALA A 30 -8.14 36.76 14.26
N ARG A 31 -7.84 35.62 14.90
CA ARG A 31 -8.20 35.18 16.27
C ARG A 31 -9.71 35.09 16.63
N GLY A 32 -10.20 33.85 16.67
CA GLY A 32 -11.01 33.32 17.79
C GLY A 32 -12.53 33.24 17.59
N THR A 33 -13.11 32.04 17.75
CA THR A 33 -14.02 31.70 18.87
C THR A 33 -14.53 30.27 18.75
N LYS A 34 -14.47 29.57 19.88
CA LYS A 34 -14.90 28.19 20.11
C LYS A 34 -16.43 28.11 19.99
N ARG A 35 -16.95 27.19 19.17
CA ARG A 35 -18.37 26.82 19.23
C ARG A 35 -18.58 25.95 20.46
N GLN A 36 -19.15 26.55 21.49
CA GLN A 36 -19.80 25.87 22.60
C GLN A 36 -21.07 25.20 22.06
N TRP A 37 -21.21 23.90 22.31
CA TRP A 37 -22.52 23.27 22.40
C TRP A 37 -22.68 22.85 23.85
N ALA A 38 -23.47 23.63 24.57
CA ALA A 38 -24.03 23.25 25.85
C ALA A 38 -25.54 23.32 25.69
N THR A 39 -26.20 22.18 25.64
CA THR A 39 -27.54 22.04 26.21
C THR A 39 -27.58 20.69 26.91
N SER A 40 -27.85 20.76 28.20
CA SER A 40 -27.95 19.65 29.13
C SER A 40 -29.35 19.04 29.12
N SER A 41 -29.41 17.81 29.63
CA SER A 41 -30.48 17.20 30.41
C SER A 41 -31.48 16.26 29.73
N ALA A 42 -31.41 15.02 30.26
CA ALA A 42 -32.49 14.06 30.47
C ALA A 42 -33.04 13.33 29.25
N PHE A 43 -32.46 12.16 28.96
CA PHE A 43 -33.30 10.99 28.71
C PHE A 43 -32.70 9.73 29.35
N ASP A 44 -33.62 9.00 29.94
CA ASP A 44 -33.50 8.00 30.99
C ASP A 44 -32.82 6.70 30.52
N SER A 45 -32.11 6.05 31.44
CA SER A 45 -31.41 4.78 31.25
C SER A 45 -32.37 3.60 31.19
N ARG A 46 -32.50 2.96 30.02
CA ARG A 46 -32.77 1.52 29.91
C ARG A 46 -31.89 0.87 28.84
N SER A 47 -30.83 0.25 29.34
CA SER A 47 -29.96 -0.79 28.78
C SER A 47 -30.22 -1.24 27.33
N LEU A 48 -29.46 -0.65 26.41
CA LEU A 48 -28.81 -1.39 25.34
C LEU A 48 -27.32 -1.09 25.47
N HIS A 49 -26.58 -1.96 26.15
CA HIS A 49 -25.13 -1.91 26.12
C HIS A 49 -24.69 -2.05 24.65
N PRO A 50 -23.94 -1.10 24.08
CA PRO A 50 -23.07 -1.44 22.98
C PRO A 50 -22.14 -2.53 23.52
N ARG A 51 -22.04 -3.67 22.82
CA ARG A 51 -20.89 -4.53 23.00
C ARG A 51 -19.69 -3.72 22.54
N ASP A 52 -19.02 -3.06 23.48
CA ASP A 52 -17.63 -2.69 23.33
C ASP A 52 -16.86 -4.00 23.15
N ASN A 53 -16.71 -4.40 21.90
CA ASN A 53 -15.76 -5.42 21.47
C ASN A 53 -14.35 -4.82 21.53
N THR A 54 -13.97 -4.21 22.65
CA THR A 54 -12.57 -4.07 23.03
C THR A 54 -12.12 -5.42 23.58
N HIS A 55 -12.14 -6.43 22.70
CA HIS A 55 -11.21 -7.53 22.86
C HIS A 55 -9.87 -6.95 22.42
N SER A 56 -9.22 -6.24 23.34
CA SER A 56 -7.78 -6.07 23.32
C SER A 56 -7.19 -7.48 23.43
N SER A 57 -7.17 -8.18 22.29
CA SER A 57 -6.47 -9.44 22.14
C SER A 57 -5.04 -9.19 22.63
N PRO A 58 -4.49 -10.09 23.45
CA PRO A 58 -3.11 -10.00 23.86
C PRO A 58 -2.28 -9.93 22.58
N SER A 59 -1.59 -8.81 22.38
CA SER A 59 -0.57 -8.69 21.37
C SER A 59 0.50 -9.68 21.78
N HIS A 60 0.37 -10.93 21.31
CA HIS A 60 1.49 -11.86 21.26
C HIS A 60 2.55 -11.11 20.48
N HIS A 61 3.56 -10.62 21.22
CA HIS A 61 4.77 -10.10 20.64
C HIS A 61 5.42 -11.28 19.93
N LEU A 62 5.02 -11.47 18.67
CA LEU A 62 5.74 -12.31 17.72
C LEU A 62 7.18 -11.82 17.77
N HIS A 63 8.09 -12.73 18.05
CA HIS A 63 9.51 -12.50 17.81
C HIS A 63 9.63 -12.09 16.34
N VAL A 64 9.73 -10.78 16.12
CA VAL A 64 9.93 -10.25 14.78
C VAL A 64 11.40 -10.40 14.50
N VAL A 65 11.78 -11.54 13.93
CA VAL A 65 13.03 -11.62 13.20
C VAL A 65 12.82 -10.70 12.01
N GLU A 66 13.27 -9.46 12.15
CA GLU A 66 13.21 -8.49 11.07
C GLU A 66 14.07 -9.03 9.90
N PRO A 67 13.47 -9.33 8.74
CA PRO A 67 14.23 -9.76 7.59
C PRO A 67 15.13 -8.63 7.11
N SER A 68 16.18 -8.96 6.36
CA SER A 68 17.07 -7.92 5.82
C SER A 68 16.29 -6.99 4.88
N ASP A 69 16.51 -5.68 5.00
CA ASP A 69 15.92 -4.68 4.08
C ASP A 69 16.15 -5.02 2.60
N LYS A 70 17.31 -5.63 2.31
CA LYS A 70 17.67 -6.10 0.97
C LYS A 70 16.72 -7.20 0.49
N SER A 71 16.40 -8.17 1.34
CA SER A 71 15.53 -9.29 1.01
C SER A 71 14.08 -8.86 0.86
N VAL A 72 13.61 -7.93 1.70
CA VAL A 72 12.29 -7.31 1.56
C VAL A 72 12.16 -6.58 0.23
N GLU A 73 13.16 -5.79 -0.14
CA GLU A 73 13.17 -5.04 -1.40
C GLU A 73 13.22 -5.96 -2.63
N ILE A 74 13.99 -7.06 -2.56
CA ILE A 74 14.02 -8.09 -3.60
C ILE A 74 12.62 -8.72 -3.75
N MET A 75 11.98 -9.10 -2.65
CA MET A 75 10.65 -9.73 -2.70
C MET A 75 9.57 -8.75 -3.15
N ARG A 76 9.66 -7.47 -2.80
CA ARG A 76 8.75 -6.43 -3.30
C ARG A 76 8.82 -6.30 -4.82
N LYS A 77 10.04 -6.18 -5.39
CA LYS A 77 10.27 -6.11 -6.83
C LYS A 77 9.82 -7.38 -7.55
N PHE A 78 10.05 -8.54 -6.95
CA PHE A 78 9.57 -9.82 -7.46
C PHE A 78 8.04 -9.83 -7.56
N SER A 79 7.34 -9.43 -6.49
CA SER A 79 5.87 -9.38 -6.46
C SER A 79 5.31 -8.43 -7.52
N GLU A 80 5.89 -7.24 -7.68
CA GLU A 80 5.46 -6.26 -8.70
C GLU A 80 5.66 -6.78 -10.12
N LYS A 81 6.81 -7.41 -10.37
CA LYS A 81 7.12 -8.00 -11.67
C LYS A 81 6.20 -9.18 -11.96
N TYR A 82 5.92 -10.02 -10.97
CA TYR A 82 5.05 -11.18 -11.12
C TYR A 82 3.59 -10.77 -11.36
N ALA A 83 3.08 -9.79 -10.60
CA ALA A 83 1.76 -9.22 -10.80
C ALA A 83 1.60 -8.67 -12.23
N SER A 84 2.57 -7.87 -12.68
CA SER A 84 2.59 -7.32 -14.04
C SER A 84 2.65 -8.40 -15.13
N ARG A 85 3.38 -9.50 -14.90
CA ARG A 85 3.53 -10.60 -15.87
C ARG A 85 2.31 -11.51 -15.95
N SER A 86 1.68 -11.77 -14.81
CA SER A 86 0.51 -12.66 -14.71
C SER A 86 -0.82 -11.93 -14.89
N GLY A 87 -0.81 -10.59 -14.97
CA GLY A 87 -2.04 -9.79 -15.00
C GLY A 87 -2.83 -9.85 -13.68
N THR A 88 -2.17 -10.21 -12.58
CA THR A 88 -2.79 -10.26 -11.25
C THR A 88 -2.58 -8.96 -10.51
N TYR A 89 -3.42 -8.71 -9.51
CA TYR A 89 -3.43 -7.47 -8.73
C TYR A 89 -3.22 -7.77 -7.25
N PHE A 90 -2.65 -6.81 -6.54
CA PHE A 90 -2.54 -6.88 -5.09
C PHE A 90 -3.89 -6.68 -4.41
N CYS A 91 -3.97 -7.13 -3.15
CA CYS A 91 -5.14 -6.88 -2.32
C CYS A 91 -5.38 -5.36 -2.15
N VAL A 92 -6.63 -4.97 -1.96
CA VAL A 92 -7.01 -3.58 -1.67
C VAL A 92 -6.32 -3.06 -0.41
N ASP A 93 -6.09 -3.95 0.54
CA ASP A 93 -5.33 -3.68 1.75
C ASP A 93 -3.83 -3.92 1.50
N LYS A 94 -3.07 -2.82 1.55
CA LYS A 94 -1.62 -2.84 1.39
C LYS A 94 -0.93 -3.51 2.58
N GLY A 95 -1.55 -3.52 3.76
CA GLY A 95 -1.03 -4.21 4.95
C GLY A 95 -0.88 -5.71 4.70
N VAL A 96 -1.87 -6.34 4.06
CA VAL A 96 -1.81 -7.77 3.68
C VAL A 96 -0.62 -8.02 2.74
N THR A 97 -0.46 -7.17 1.74
CA THR A 97 0.65 -7.29 0.77
C THR A 97 2.01 -7.13 1.47
N SER A 98 2.14 -6.18 2.38
CA SER A 98 3.36 -5.95 3.16
C SER A 98 3.71 -7.13 4.07
N VAL A 99 2.73 -7.72 4.78
CA VAL A 99 2.96 -8.87 5.66
C VAL A 99 3.40 -10.09 4.86
N VAL A 100 2.79 -10.34 3.70
CA VAL A 100 3.18 -11.47 2.83
C VAL A 100 4.59 -11.27 2.27
N ILE A 101 4.94 -10.07 1.79
CA ILE A 101 6.28 -9.77 1.30
C ILE A 101 7.32 -9.95 2.41
N LYS A 102 7.02 -9.49 3.63
CA LYS A 102 7.92 -9.64 4.79
C LYS A 102 8.14 -11.10 5.14
N GLY A 103 7.08 -11.91 5.22
CA GLY A 103 7.19 -13.34 5.52
C GLY A 103 7.95 -14.13 4.43
N LEU A 104 7.76 -13.75 3.16
CA LEU A 104 8.54 -14.32 2.05
C LEU A 104 10.03 -13.97 2.16
N ALA A 105 10.35 -12.74 2.58
CA ALA A 105 11.73 -12.31 2.78
C ALA A 105 12.38 -13.03 3.98
N GLU A 106 11.65 -13.22 5.08
CA GLU A 106 12.13 -13.96 6.25
C GLU A 106 12.45 -15.43 5.91
N HIS A 107 11.55 -16.10 5.17
CA HIS A 107 11.81 -17.47 4.70
C HIS A 107 12.97 -17.53 3.71
N LYS A 108 13.15 -16.49 2.87
CA LYS A 108 14.31 -16.40 1.99
C LYS A 108 15.63 -16.29 2.76
N ASP A 109 15.66 -15.51 3.84
CA ASP A 109 16.86 -15.32 4.65
C ASP A 109 17.19 -16.54 5.51
N THR A 110 16.16 -17.23 6.03
CA THR A 110 16.32 -18.38 6.94
C THR A 110 16.48 -19.72 6.20
N LEU A 111 15.70 -19.96 5.15
CA LEU A 111 15.66 -21.23 4.40
C LEU A 111 16.41 -21.15 3.05
N GLY A 112 16.78 -19.95 2.62
CA GLY A 112 17.37 -19.69 1.29
C GLY A 112 16.33 -19.57 0.16
N ALA A 113 15.07 -19.94 0.41
CA ALA A 113 13.99 -19.94 -0.57
C ALA A 113 12.73 -19.22 -0.04
N PRO A 114 11.98 -18.50 -0.91
CA PRO A 114 10.80 -17.74 -0.49
C PRO A 114 9.58 -18.66 -0.31
N LEU A 115 9.58 -19.47 0.75
CA LEU A 115 8.49 -20.40 1.08
C LEU A 115 7.22 -19.62 1.45
N CYS A 116 6.04 -20.08 1.00
CA CYS A 116 4.78 -19.36 1.23
C CYS A 116 4.49 -19.16 2.75
N PRO A 117 4.35 -17.92 3.25
CA PRO A 117 4.20 -17.64 4.68
C PRO A 117 2.78 -17.87 5.22
N CYS A 118 1.80 -18.05 4.34
CA CYS A 118 0.39 -18.22 4.72
C CYS A 118 0.00 -19.67 5.03
N ARG A 119 0.97 -20.59 5.10
CA ARG A 119 0.75 -22.00 5.42
C ARG A 119 1.59 -22.43 6.62
N HIS A 120 1.08 -23.40 7.36
CA HIS A 120 1.84 -24.14 8.34
C HIS A 120 2.55 -25.32 7.66
N TYR A 121 3.78 -25.61 8.08
CA TYR A 121 4.59 -26.72 7.62
C TYR A 121 5.19 -27.42 8.83
N ASP A 122 5.22 -28.75 8.82
CA ASP A 122 5.88 -29.53 9.87
C ASP A 122 7.41 -29.42 9.76
N ASP A 123 7.95 -29.49 8.54
CA ASP A 123 9.37 -29.25 8.24
C ASP A 123 9.54 -28.23 7.11
N LYS A 124 9.86 -26.99 7.49
CA LYS A 124 10.07 -25.89 6.53
C LYS A 124 11.28 -26.11 5.62
N VAL A 125 12.32 -26.81 6.08
CA VAL A 125 13.56 -26.99 5.31
C VAL A 125 13.34 -28.03 4.21
N ALA A 126 12.66 -29.13 4.53
CA ALA A 126 12.31 -30.15 3.54
C ALA A 126 11.40 -29.57 2.44
N GLU A 127 10.40 -28.78 2.81
CA GLU A 127 9.46 -28.17 1.84
C GLU A 127 10.14 -27.10 0.97
N ALA A 128 11.05 -26.31 1.55
CA ALA A 128 11.86 -25.34 0.79
C ALA A 128 12.76 -26.02 -0.24
N GLN A 129 13.29 -27.22 0.07
CA GLN A 129 14.08 -28.03 -0.86
C GLN A 129 13.22 -28.68 -1.94
N GLN A 130 12.02 -29.17 -1.61
CA GLN A 130 11.08 -29.72 -2.58
C GLN A 130 10.60 -28.66 -3.58
N GLY A 131 10.39 -27.43 -3.11
CA GLY A 131 10.10 -26.28 -3.95
C GLY A 131 8.68 -26.20 -4.49
N PHE A 132 7.76 -27.05 -4.04
CA PHE A 132 6.34 -26.99 -4.40
C PHE A 132 5.69 -25.68 -3.94
N TRP A 133 6.01 -25.27 -2.70
CA TRP A 133 5.47 -24.08 -2.04
C TRP A 133 6.39 -22.86 -2.10
N ASN A 134 7.50 -22.93 -2.83
CA ASN A 134 8.37 -21.79 -3.05
C ASN A 134 7.69 -20.80 -3.99
N CYS A 135 7.60 -19.53 -3.58
CA CYS A 135 6.93 -18.49 -4.34
C CYS A 135 7.67 -18.22 -5.67
N PRO A 136 7.01 -18.24 -6.84
CA PRO A 136 5.58 -18.53 -7.05
C PRO A 136 5.30 -20.04 -7.00
N CYS A 137 4.39 -20.44 -6.11
CA CYS A 137 4.06 -21.84 -5.85
C CYS A 137 3.40 -22.50 -7.07
N VAL A 138 3.41 -23.84 -7.12
CA VAL A 138 2.83 -24.62 -8.23
C VAL A 138 1.41 -24.13 -8.61
N PRO A 139 0.46 -23.96 -7.68
CA PRO A 139 -0.89 -23.49 -8.01
C PRO A 139 -0.98 -22.06 -8.57
N MET A 140 0.08 -21.24 -8.42
CA MET A 140 0.12 -19.88 -8.95
C MET A 140 0.73 -19.82 -10.36
N ARG A 141 1.42 -20.88 -10.77
CA ARG A 141 2.12 -20.97 -12.07
C ARG A 141 1.31 -21.71 -13.13
N GLU A 142 0.51 -22.66 -12.72
CA GLU A 142 -0.44 -23.41 -13.56
C GLU A 142 -1.69 -22.57 -13.86
#